data_AF-A0A5J9U4G2-F1
#
_entry.id   AF-A0A5J9U4G2-F1
#
_cell.length_a   1.000
_cell.length_b   1.000
_cell.length_c   1.000
_cell.angle_alpha   90.00
_cell.angle_beta   90.00
_cell.angle_gamma   90.00
#
_symmetry.space_group_name_H-M   'P 1'
#
loop_
_entity.id
_entity.type
_entity.pdbx_description
1 polymer ?
#
loop_
_entity_poly.entity_id
_entity_poly.type
_entity_poly.pdbx_seq_one_letter_code
_entity_poly.pdbx_strand_id
1 'polypeptide(L)'
;MGSLSIVALILAAIIGHVAIFHPYSGKSVPRRALFQSTSLSVFFVVAELVSALAFAMLLWATVTESLHRSNSIHHNMDYKCPTAKTGLFGGAAFLALDASLFWLVCQMLALNARADYLDEDDTKGEYGQVYTSEADGSKV
;
A
#
# COMPACT_ATOMS: atom_id res chain seq x y z
N MET A 1 -12.16 20.85 0.99
CA MET A 1 -11.64 19.85 0.02
C MET A 1 -10.54 18.97 0.63
N GLY A 2 -9.59 19.52 1.40
CA GLY A 2 -8.55 18.73 2.08
C GLY A 2 -9.04 17.63 3.03
N SER A 3 -10.11 17.89 3.80
CA SER A 3 -10.66 16.92 4.76
C SER A 3 -11.14 15.61 4.10
N LEU A 4 -11.80 15.67 2.94
CA LEU A 4 -12.23 14.48 2.20
C LEU A 4 -11.04 13.67 1.68
N SER A 5 -9.98 14.35 1.23
CA SER A 5 -8.74 13.67 0.79
C SER A 5 -8.03 12.97 1.96
N ILE A 6 -8.04 13.57 3.15
CA ILE A 6 -7.52 12.94 4.38
C ILE A 6 -8.34 11.69 4.73
N VAL A 7 -9.67 11.80 4.73
CA VAL A 7 -10.55 10.66 5.03
C VAL A 7 -10.36 9.54 4.01
N ALA A 8 -10.28 9.87 2.71
CA ALA A 8 -10.05 8.89 1.65
C ALA A 8 -8.68 8.20 1.79
N LEU A 9 -7.62 8.94 2.15
CA LEU A 9 -6.29 8.37 2.40
C LEU A 9 -6.32 7.38 3.58
N ILE A 10 -6.97 7.76 4.69
CA ILE A 10 -7.11 6.88 5.86
C ILE A 10 -7.90 5.63 5.49
N LEU A 11 -9.02 5.78 4.77
CA LEU A 11 -9.83 4.64 4.34
C LEU A 11 -9.02 3.70 3.43
N ALA A 12 -8.27 4.25 2.47
CA ALA A 12 -7.43 3.48 1.56
C ALA A 12 -6.33 2.74 2.31
N ALA A 13 -5.67 3.38 3.29
CA ALA A 13 -4.68 2.74 4.14
C ALA A 13 -5.29 1.61 4.97
N ILE A 14 -6.44 1.84 5.64
CA ILE A 14 -7.13 0.82 6.43
C ILE A 14 -7.54 -0.36 5.54
N ILE A 15 -8.19 -0.10 4.40
CA ILE A 15 -8.61 -1.14 3.47
C ILE A 15 -7.41 -1.91 2.92
N GLY A 16 -6.33 -1.22 2.53
CA GLY A 16 -5.10 -1.84 2.07
C GLY A 16 -4.47 -2.73 3.12
N HIS A 17 -4.39 -2.24 4.37
CA HIS A 17 -3.85 -2.99 5.49
C HIS A 17 -4.73 -4.21 5.81
N VAL A 18 -6.06 -4.05 5.88
CA VAL A 18 -7.00 -5.15 6.14
C VAL A 18 -6.98 -6.18 5.00
N ALA A 19 -6.93 -5.75 3.73
CA ALA A 19 -6.89 -6.65 2.59
C ALA A 19 -5.67 -7.58 2.61
N ILE A 20 -4.51 -7.08 3.06
CA ILE A 20 -3.29 -7.88 3.24
C ILE A 20 -3.44 -8.96 4.31
N PHE A 21 -4.32 -8.79 5.30
CA PHE A 21 -4.55 -9.77 6.35
C PHE A 21 -5.84 -10.57 6.22
N HIS A 22 -6.77 -10.15 5.35
CA HIS A 22 -8.05 -10.83 5.22
C HIS A 22 -7.86 -12.20 4.56
N PRO A 23 -8.27 -13.30 5.22
CA PRO A 23 -8.13 -14.64 4.68
C PRO A 23 -9.00 -14.80 3.44
N TYR A 24 -8.43 -15.39 2.39
CA TYR A 24 -9.15 -15.68 1.15
C TYR A 24 -9.52 -17.17 1.14
N SER A 25 -10.80 -17.50 0.93
CA SER A 25 -11.29 -18.88 0.82
C SER A 25 -11.01 -19.79 2.04
N GLY A 26 -11.06 -19.24 3.27
CA GLY A 26 -10.99 -20.04 4.50
C GLY A 26 -9.60 -20.57 4.88
N LYS A 27 -8.57 -20.30 4.08
CA LYS A 27 -7.15 -20.55 4.41
C LYS A 27 -6.44 -19.23 4.65
N SER A 28 -5.87 -19.04 5.84
CA SER A 28 -5.06 -17.86 6.17
C SER A 28 -3.59 -18.12 5.82
N VAL A 29 -3.02 -17.30 4.94
CA VAL A 29 -1.59 -17.38 4.62
C VAL A 29 -0.79 -16.71 5.76
N PRO A 30 0.20 -17.40 6.36
CA PRO A 30 0.99 -16.83 7.45
C PRO A 30 1.80 -15.62 6.97
N ARG A 31 1.88 -14.58 7.81
CA ARG A 31 2.58 -13.32 7.49
C ARG A 31 4.01 -13.53 6.96
N ARG A 32 4.71 -14.55 7.45
CA ARG A 32 6.06 -14.89 7.03
C ARG A 32 6.15 -15.34 5.57
N ALA A 33 5.15 -16.06 5.06
CA ALA A 33 5.11 -16.47 3.66
C ALA A 33 4.76 -15.29 2.74
N LEU A 34 3.83 -14.43 3.18
CA LEU A 34 3.40 -13.29 2.37
C LEU A 34 4.49 -12.22 2.23
N PHE A 35 5.30 -12.00 3.27
CA PHE A 35 6.46 -11.08 3.25
C PHE A 35 7.79 -11.75 2.85
N GLN A 36 7.78 -13.04 2.46
CA GLN A 36 8.97 -13.70 1.89
C GLN A 36 9.34 -13.09 0.54
N SER A 37 8.35 -12.58 -0.20
CA SER A 37 8.57 -11.86 -1.45
C SER A 37 9.09 -10.44 -1.15
N THR A 38 10.36 -10.19 -1.45
CA THR A 38 11.04 -8.90 -1.24
C THR A 38 10.27 -7.73 -1.87
N SER A 39 9.61 -7.95 -3.01
CA SER A 39 8.82 -6.93 -3.71
C SER A 39 7.65 -6.42 -2.86
N LEU A 40 6.87 -7.33 -2.27
CA LEU A 40 5.70 -6.97 -1.46
C LEU A 40 6.10 -6.14 -0.24
N SER A 41 7.20 -6.52 0.43
CA SER A 41 7.73 -5.78 1.58
C SER A 41 8.18 -4.35 1.20
N VAL A 42 8.90 -4.20 0.09
CA VAL A 42 9.36 -2.89 -0.39
C VAL A 42 8.18 -1.99 -0.74
N PHE A 43 7.21 -2.48 -1.50
CA PHE A 43 6.04 -1.69 -1.87
C PHE A 43 5.19 -1.29 -0.65
N PHE A 44 5.07 -2.17 0.34
CA PHE A 44 4.36 -1.88 1.58
C PHE A 44 5.03 -0.75 2.38
N VAL A 45 6.36 -0.78 2.53
CA VAL A 45 7.09 0.30 3.21
C VAL A 45 6.97 1.62 2.46
N VAL A 46 7.07 1.60 1.13
CA VAL A 46 6.89 2.81 0.31
C VAL A 46 5.47 3.37 0.44
N ALA A 47 4.45 2.51 0.43
CA ALA A 47 3.06 2.91 0.60
C ALA A 47 2.83 3.62 1.94
N GLU A 48 3.38 3.10 3.03
CA GLU A 48 3.33 3.71 4.37
C GLU A 48 4.03 5.08 4.40
N LEU A 49 5.25 5.18 3.85
CA LEU A 49 6.00 6.43 3.81
C LEU A 49 5.31 7.52 2.98
N VAL A 50 4.83 7.19 1.79
CA VAL A 50 4.12 8.14 0.91
C VAL A 50 2.79 8.55 1.54
N SER A 51 2.07 7.63 2.18
CA SER A 51 0.83 7.93 2.91
C SER A 51 1.08 8.91 4.06
N ALA A 52 2.14 8.68 4.86
CA ALA A 52 2.50 9.56 5.96
C ALA A 52 2.88 10.98 5.48
N LEU A 53 3.65 11.08 4.38
CA LEU A 53 4.02 12.35 3.78
C LEU A 53 2.79 13.10 3.21
N ALA A 54 1.90 12.39 2.52
CA ALA A 54 0.66 12.96 2.01
C ALA A 54 -0.22 13.50 3.14
N PHE A 55 -0.37 12.74 4.23
CA PHE A 55 -1.12 13.14 5.41
C PHE A 55 -0.53 14.39 6.08
N ALA A 56 0.80 14.43 6.27
CA ALA A 56 1.48 15.58 6.85
C ALA A 56 1.30 16.86 6.01
N MET A 57 1.46 16.75 4.68
CA MET A 57 1.23 17.86 3.74
C MET A 57 -0.22 18.35 3.76
N LEU A 58 -1.20 17.43 3.76
CA LEU A 58 -2.63 17.76 3.83
C LEU A 58 -3.00 18.42 5.16
N LEU A 59 -2.49 17.92 6.29
CA LEU A 59 -2.68 18.53 7.60
C LEU A 59 -2.07 19.93 7.63
N TRP A 60 -0.84 20.09 7.17
CA TRP A 60 -0.17 21.39 7.13
C TRP A 60 -0.93 22.40 6.28
N ALA A 61 -1.35 22.01 5.07
CA ALA A 61 -2.15 22.86 4.20
C ALA A 61 -3.51 23.23 4.84
N THR A 62 -4.15 22.28 5.53
CA THR A 62 -5.42 22.53 6.23
C THR A 62 -5.26 23.46 7.43
N VAL A 63 -4.21 23.27 8.25
CA VAL A 63 -3.93 24.11 9.42
C VAL A 63 -3.58 25.52 9.01
N THR A 64 -2.74 25.70 7.99
CA THR A 64 -2.37 27.03 7.49
C THR A 64 -3.57 27.76 6.90
N GLU A 65 -4.44 27.08 6.15
CA GLU A 65 -5.70 27.64 5.66
C GLU A 65 -6.64 28.01 6.82
N SER A 66 -6.77 27.15 7.83
CA SER A 66 -7.60 27.37 9.02
C SER A 66 -7.11 28.57 9.85
N LEU A 67 -5.80 28.69 10.08
CA LEU A 67 -5.20 29.79 10.81
C LEU A 67 -5.39 31.11 10.04
N HIS A 68 -5.21 31.09 8.72
CA HIS A 68 -5.43 32.26 7.88
C HIS A 68 -6.89 32.72 7.93
N ARG A 69 -7.84 31.78 7.88
CA ARG A 69 -9.28 32.04 8.04
C ARG A 69 -9.60 32.65 9.42
N SER A 70 -9.02 32.11 10.49
CA SER A 70 -9.28 32.57 11.86
C SER A 70 -8.70 33.96 12.16
N ASN A 71 -7.56 34.31 11.56
CA ASN A 71 -6.93 35.62 11.74
C ASN A 71 -7.44 36.67 10.74
N SER A 72 -8.27 36.27 9.78
CA SER A 72 -8.86 37.13 8.75
C SER A 72 -10.30 37.53 9.09
N ILE A 73 -10.51 38.06 10.30
CA ILE A 73 -11.73 38.82 10.62
C ILE A 73 -11.44 40.28 10.26
N HIS A 74 -11.88 40.69 9.07
CA HIS A 74 -11.53 42.00 8.51
C HIS A 74 -12.19 43.15 9.27
N HIS A 75 -11.38 44.06 9.82
CA HIS A 75 -11.83 45.38 10.30
C HIS A 75 -11.51 46.51 9.31
N ASN A 76 -10.87 46.24 8.17
CA ASN A 76 -10.42 47.25 7.21
C ASN A 76 -10.62 46.83 5.74
N MET A 77 -11.10 47.75 4.91
CA MET A 77 -11.43 47.54 3.48
C MET A 77 -10.23 47.53 2.52
N ASP A 78 -9.01 47.81 3.00
CA ASP A 78 -7.78 47.92 2.18
C ASP A 78 -6.98 46.59 2.06
N TYR A 79 -7.58 45.47 2.44
CA TYR A 79 -6.89 44.18 2.48
C TYR A 79 -6.65 43.63 1.07
N LYS A 80 -5.39 43.66 0.61
CA LYS A 80 -4.95 42.90 -0.57
C LYS A 80 -5.09 41.40 -0.27
N CYS A 81 -6.03 40.74 -0.94
CA CYS A 81 -6.18 39.28 -0.92
C CYS A 81 -4.82 38.60 -1.17
N PRO A 82 -4.23 37.94 -0.16
CA PRO A 82 -3.11 37.06 -0.41
C PRO A 82 -3.69 35.86 -1.15
N THR A 83 -3.42 35.79 -2.45
CA THR A 83 -3.79 34.64 -3.27
C THR A 83 -3.28 33.39 -2.56
N ALA A 84 -4.20 32.54 -2.12
CA ALA A 84 -3.88 31.31 -1.41
C ALA A 84 -2.82 30.55 -2.23
N LYS A 85 -1.79 30.04 -1.55
CA LYS A 85 -0.68 29.30 -2.17
C LYS A 85 -1.21 27.92 -2.62
N THR A 86 -2.00 27.90 -3.71
CA THR A 86 -2.80 26.75 -4.18
C THR A 86 -1.95 25.55 -4.60
N GLY A 87 -0.67 25.75 -4.90
CA GLY A 87 0.24 24.67 -5.32
C GLY A 87 0.48 23.61 -4.24
N LEU A 88 0.46 23.97 -2.95
CA LEU A 88 0.74 23.02 -1.87
C LEU A 88 -0.39 21.99 -1.70
N PHE A 89 -1.65 22.44 -1.84
CA PHE A 89 -2.81 21.56 -1.78
C PHE A 89 -2.86 20.59 -2.96
N GLY A 90 -2.50 21.05 -4.16
CA GLY A 90 -2.40 20.21 -5.35
C GLY A 90 -1.32 19.13 -5.22
N GLY A 91 -0.13 19.49 -4.72
CA GLY A 91 0.94 18.52 -4.47
C GLY A 91 0.55 17.48 -3.40
N ALA A 92 -0.12 17.91 -2.34
CA ALA A 92 -0.62 17.00 -1.30
C ALA A 92 -1.66 16.01 -1.84
N ALA A 93 -2.58 16.47 -2.71
CA ALA A 93 -3.55 15.61 -3.36
C ALA A 93 -2.89 14.60 -4.32
N PHE A 94 -1.85 15.02 -5.04
CA PHE A 94 -1.08 14.13 -5.92
C PHE A 94 -0.35 13.04 -5.13
N LEU A 95 0.26 13.37 -3.98
CA LEU A 95 0.86 12.38 -3.09
C LEU A 95 -0.18 11.42 -2.50
N ALA A 96 -1.39 11.89 -2.19
CA ALA A 96 -2.47 11.03 -1.74
C ALA A 96 -2.95 10.06 -2.84
N LEU A 97 -2.99 10.53 -4.10
CA LEU A 97 -3.27 9.66 -5.26
C LEU A 97 -2.15 8.61 -5.42
N ASP A 98 -0.89 9.02 -5.37
CA ASP A 98 0.27 8.14 -5.48
C ASP A 98 0.27 7.05 -4.39
N ALA A 99 0.01 7.44 -3.14
CA ALA A 99 -0.17 6.50 -2.02
C ALA A 99 -1.26 5.45 -2.32
N SER A 100 -2.40 5.87 -2.85
CA SER A 100 -3.50 4.95 -3.18
C SER A 100 -3.12 3.94 -4.28
N LEU A 101 -2.33 4.37 -5.27
CA LEU A 101 -1.78 3.46 -6.29
C LEU A 101 -0.84 2.43 -5.67
N PHE A 102 0.05 2.85 -4.77
CA PHE A 102 0.94 1.93 -4.06
C PHE A 102 0.16 0.91 -3.21
N TRP A 103 -0.91 1.33 -2.52
CA TRP A 103 -1.80 0.41 -1.81
C TRP A 103 -2.52 -0.58 -2.74
N LEU A 104 -2.92 -0.16 -3.95
CA LEU A 104 -3.50 -1.07 -4.94
C LEU A 104 -2.48 -2.07 -5.48
N VAL A 105 -1.25 -1.63 -5.76
CA VAL A 105 -0.15 -2.51 -6.17
C VAL A 105 0.17 -3.54 -5.08
N CYS A 106 0.21 -3.12 -3.81
CA CYS A 106 0.40 -4.03 -2.68
C CYS A 106 -0.70 -5.12 -2.64
N GLN A 107 -1.95 -4.75 -2.89
CA GLN A 107 -3.06 -5.71 -2.93
C GLN A 107 -2.92 -6.69 -4.10
N MET A 108 -2.55 -6.22 -5.29
CA MET A 108 -2.31 -7.08 -6.46
C MET A 108 -1.17 -8.07 -6.19
N LEU A 109 -0.05 -7.60 -5.63
CA LEU A 109 1.09 -8.44 -5.26
C LEU A 109 0.72 -9.44 -4.16
N ALA A 110 -0.07 -9.02 -3.17
CA ALA A 110 -0.53 -9.90 -2.11
C ALA A 110 -1.42 -11.03 -2.65
N LEU A 111 -2.28 -10.75 -3.64
CA LEU A 111 -3.08 -11.78 -4.30
C LEU A 111 -2.20 -12.78 -5.06
N ASN A 112 -1.20 -12.29 -5.79
CA ASN A 112 -0.25 -13.15 -6.51
C ASN A 112 0.60 -14.01 -5.56
N ALA A 113 1.16 -13.42 -4.50
CA ALA A 113 1.96 -14.16 -3.52
C ALA A 113 1.14 -15.22 -2.76
N ARG A 114 -0.15 -14.96 -2.52
CA ARG A 114 -1.06 -15.94 -1.92
C ARG A 114 -1.39 -17.08 -2.89
N ALA A 115 -1.61 -16.78 -4.16
CA ALA A 115 -1.84 -17.80 -5.17
C ALA A 115 -0.63 -18.74 -5.26
N ASP A 116 0.58 -18.18 -5.33
CA ASP A 116 1.83 -18.93 -5.40
C ASP A 116 2.02 -19.84 -4.18
N TYR A 117 1.80 -19.31 -2.97
CA TYR A 117 1.89 -20.09 -1.73
C TYR A 117 0.85 -21.23 -1.63
N LEU A 118 -0.37 -21.01 -2.13
CA LEU A 118 -1.43 -22.02 -2.08
C LEU A 118 -1.28 -23.08 -3.19
N ASP A 119 -0.71 -22.72 -4.35
CA ASP A 119 -0.36 -23.66 -5.42
C ASP A 119 0.82 -24.57 -5.02
N GLU A 120 1.74 -24.07 -4.17
CA GLU A 120 2.81 -24.88 -3.55
C GLU A 120 2.29 -25.91 -2.52
N ASP A 121 1.14 -25.66 -1.89
CA ASP A 121 0.48 -26.59 -0.95
C ASP A 121 -0.32 -27.70 -1.66
N ASP A 122 -0.65 -27.54 -2.95
CA ASP A 122 -1.10 -28.66 -3.78
C ASP A 122 0.11 -29.52 -4.13
N THR A 123 0.00 -30.84 -3.90
CA THR A 123 1.02 -31.90 -4.07
C THR A 123 1.62 -31.99 -5.49
N LYS A 124 2.25 -30.95 -6.00
CA LYS A 124 3.09 -30.93 -7.20
C LYS A 124 4.55 -31.18 -6.80
N GLY A 125 4.73 -32.12 -5.89
CA GLY A 125 6.01 -32.50 -5.30
C GLY A 125 6.17 -34.02 -5.15
N GLU A 126 5.22 -34.82 -5.61
CA GLU A 126 5.46 -36.25 -5.84
C GLU A 126 6.25 -36.40 -7.14
N TYR A 127 7.49 -35.88 -7.12
CA TYR A 127 8.54 -36.36 -7.98
C TYR A 127 8.72 -37.83 -7.59
N GLY A 128 8.13 -38.72 -8.40
CA GLY A 128 8.29 -40.15 -8.24
C GLY A 128 9.76 -40.47 -7.96
N GLN A 129 10.01 -41.19 -6.87
CA GLN A 129 11.31 -41.81 -6.64
C GLN A 129 11.59 -42.74 -7.83
N VAL A 130 12.31 -42.23 -8.83
CA VAL A 130 12.89 -43.05 -9.89
C VAL A 130 14.09 -43.75 -9.25
N TYR A 131 13.86 -44.95 -8.71
CA TYR A 131 14.94 -45.86 -8.36
C TYR A 131 15.67 -46.27 -9.63
N THR A 132 16.78 -45.60 -9.95
CA THR A 132 17.77 -46.10 -10.91
C THR A 132 19.03 -46.51 -10.15
N SER A 133 19.07 -47.77 -9.76
CA SER A 133 20.29 -48.52 -9.40
C SER A 133 19.95 -50.00 -9.67
N GLU A 134 20.66 -50.82 -10.43
CA GLU A 134 21.85 -50.72 -11.25
C GLU A 134 21.76 -51.96 -12.16
N ALA A 135 21.99 -51.79 -13.46
CA ALA A 135 22.26 -52.93 -14.33
C ALA A 135 23.70 -53.37 -14.06
N ASP A 136 23.90 -54.34 -13.16
CA ASP A 136 25.13 -55.12 -13.14
C ASP A 136 24.98 -56.29 -14.12
N GLY A 137 25.68 -56.18 -15.23
CA GLY A 137 25.88 -57.30 -16.13
C GLY A 137 27.04 -58.16 -15.64
N SER A 138 26.77 -59.43 -15.35
CA SER A 138 27.83 -60.45 -15.37
C SER A 138 27.51 -61.52 -16.41
N LYS A 139 28.32 -61.50 -17.47
CA LYS A 139 28.50 -62.55 -18.47
C LYS A 139 29.18 -63.74 -17.81
N VAL A 140 28.58 -64.94 -17.87
CA VAL A 140 29.11 -66.20 -18.44
C VAL A 140 28.07 -67.31 -18.30
#